data_AF-A0A095X9U2-F1
#
_entry.id   AF-A0A095X9U2-F1
#
_cell.length_a   1.000
_cell.length_b   1.000
_cell.length_c   1.000
_cell.angle_alpha   90.00
_cell.angle_beta   90.00
_cell.angle_gamma   90.00
#
_symmetry.space_group_name_H-M   'P 1'
#
loop_
_entity.id
_entity.type
_entity.pdbx_description
1 polymer ?
#
loop_
_entity_poly.entity_id
_entity_poly.type
_entity_poly.pdbx_seq_one_letter_code
_entity_poly.pdbx_strand_id
1 'polypeptide(L)'
;MLGAEVTGVKTDGKRVTHVITDSAGGGREIACDNVVLAGGGFESGAITLDSYGKIFERALGLPVTGGELPDLVHGNYWGEEQNLFKVGVAVDSDMRPVDHDGKVVYDNVRVIGGTIAGAKRWREKSGEGIALGSMIRATDSILGGK
;
A
#
# COMPACT_ATOMS: atom_id res chain seq x y z
N MET A 1 4.57 18.56 -2.03
CA MET A 1 3.74 18.96 -3.19
C MET A 1 2.31 18.54 -2.85
N LEU A 2 1.45 19.49 -2.44
CA LEU A 2 0.02 19.22 -2.24
C LEU A 2 -0.64 19.28 -3.61
N GLY A 3 -1.34 18.22 -4.03
CA GLY A 3 -2.14 18.20 -5.27
C GLY A 3 -1.59 17.40 -6.46
N ALA A 4 -0.57 16.54 -6.30
CA ALA A 4 -0.12 15.61 -7.35
C ALA A 4 -0.41 14.17 -6.91
N GLU A 5 -1.57 13.65 -7.29
CA GLU A 5 -1.97 12.27 -7.01
C GLU A 5 -1.22 11.30 -7.92
N VAL A 6 -0.69 10.21 -7.36
CA VAL A 6 -0.14 9.11 -8.17
C VAL A 6 -1.29 8.25 -8.69
N THR A 7 -1.37 8.07 -10.00
CA THR A 7 -2.46 7.33 -10.68
C THR A 7 -1.97 6.08 -11.40
N GLY A 8 -0.66 5.85 -11.43
CA GLY A 8 -0.10 4.65 -12.02
C GLY A 8 1.43 4.64 -12.07
N VAL A 9 1.95 3.60 -12.72
CA VAL A 9 3.39 3.39 -12.93
C VAL A 9 3.67 2.85 -14.33
N LYS A 10 4.87 3.14 -14.84
CA LYS A 10 5.44 2.41 -15.98
C LYS A 10 6.44 1.40 -15.48
N THR A 11 6.47 0.24 -16.13
CA THR A 11 7.29 -0.90 -15.70
C THR A 11 8.13 -1.45 -16.86
N ASP A 12 9.28 -2.01 -16.51
CA ASP A 12 10.07 -2.90 -17.35
C ASP A 12 10.19 -4.22 -16.59
N GLY A 13 9.38 -5.21 -16.98
CA GLY A 13 9.16 -6.41 -16.20
C GLY A 13 8.67 -6.09 -14.78
N LYS A 14 9.44 -6.50 -13.76
CA LYS A 14 9.16 -6.24 -12.34
C LYS A 14 9.77 -4.95 -11.80
N ARG A 15 10.42 -4.14 -12.64
CA ARG A 15 11.02 -2.88 -12.22
C ARG A 15 10.10 -1.72 -12.60
N VAL A 16 9.70 -0.91 -11.63
CA VAL A 16 9.04 0.37 -11.88
C VAL A 16 10.08 1.38 -12.38
N THR A 17 9.85 1.99 -13.55
CA THR A 17 10.75 2.98 -14.13
C THR A 17 10.24 4.40 -13.96
N HIS A 18 8.92 4.58 -13.94
CA HIS A 18 8.28 5.89 -13.77
C HIS A 18 7.05 5.79 -12.89
N VAL A 19 6.81 6.83 -12.10
CA VAL A 19 5.54 7.10 -11.43
C VAL A 19 4.76 8.12 -12.25
N ILE A 20 3.47 7.89 -12.41
CA ILE A 20 2.56 8.77 -13.15
C ILE A 20 1.76 9.58 -12.13
N THR A 21 1.88 10.90 -12.17
CA THR A 21 1.07 11.81 -11.35
C THR A 21 0.00 12.49 -12.19
N ASP A 22 -1.19 12.67 -11.63
CA ASP A 22 -2.24 13.48 -12.24
C ASP A 22 -1.78 14.93 -12.41
N SER A 23 -2.12 15.52 -13.54
CA SER A 23 -1.79 16.89 -13.91
C SER A 23 -2.79 17.39 -14.96
N ALA A 24 -3.12 18.68 -14.89
CA ALA A 24 -3.97 19.32 -15.88
C ALA A 24 -3.35 19.17 -17.27
N GLY A 25 -4.08 18.55 -18.20
CA GLY A 25 -3.65 18.34 -19.59
C GLY A 25 -2.97 16.98 -19.89
N GLY A 26 -2.88 16.08 -18.91
CA GLY A 26 -2.34 14.72 -19.09
C GLY A 26 -1.38 14.32 -17.97
N GLY A 27 -1.27 13.02 -17.70
CA GLY A 27 -0.42 12.49 -16.63
C GLY A 27 1.05 12.84 -16.83
N ARG A 28 1.71 13.31 -15.76
CA ARG A 28 3.14 13.60 -15.74
C ARG A 28 3.91 12.37 -15.30
N GLU A 29 4.91 11.99 -16.09
CA GLU A 29 5.81 10.89 -15.77
C GLU A 29 7.04 11.39 -15.01
N ILE A 30 7.35 10.72 -13.91
CA ILE A 30 8.50 11.01 -13.06
C ILE A 30 9.37 9.75 -13.02
N ALA A 31 10.56 9.83 -13.62
CA ALA A 31 11.53 8.73 -13.61
C ALA A 31 11.99 8.44 -12.18
N CYS A 32 12.16 7.16 -11.86
CA CYS A 32 12.57 6.71 -10.53
C CYS A 32 13.36 5.40 -10.58
N ASP A 33 14.27 5.23 -9.61
CA ASP A 33 14.98 3.97 -9.41
C ASP A 33 14.33 3.10 -8.33
N ASN A 34 13.71 3.74 -7.34
CA ASN A 34 12.98 3.10 -6.26
C ASN A 34 11.70 3.88 -5.96
N VAL A 35 10.66 3.17 -5.52
CA VAL A 35 9.39 3.74 -5.10
C VAL A 35 9.07 3.29 -3.69
N VAL A 36 8.67 4.23 -2.83
CA VAL A 36 8.18 3.93 -1.48
C VAL A 36 6.70 4.30 -1.42
N LEU A 37 5.85 3.29 -1.29
CA LEU A 37 4.41 3.45 -1.10
C LEU A 37 4.11 3.61 0.38
N ALA A 38 3.80 4.86 0.76
CA ALA A 38 3.51 5.28 2.13
C ALA A 38 2.17 6.03 2.21
N GLY A 39 1.19 5.63 1.39
CA GLY A 39 -0.08 6.34 1.24
C GLY A 39 -1.02 6.23 2.45
N GLY A 40 -0.75 5.32 3.38
CA GLY A 40 -1.64 4.99 4.49
C GLY A 40 -2.57 3.82 4.16
N GLY A 41 -3.50 3.53 5.07
CA GLY A 41 -4.43 2.43 4.94
C GLY A 41 -5.74 2.82 4.24
N PHE A 42 -6.82 2.15 4.61
CA PHE A 42 -8.16 2.45 4.11
C PHE A 42 -8.62 3.85 4.53
N GLU A 43 -8.28 4.27 5.76
CA GLU A 43 -8.65 5.56 6.33
C GLU A 43 -8.07 6.79 5.60
N SER A 44 -6.99 6.61 4.83
CA SER A 44 -6.38 7.69 4.04
C SER A 44 -6.89 7.76 2.61
N GLY A 45 -7.68 6.77 2.16
CA GLY A 45 -8.08 6.62 0.75
C GLY A 45 -6.96 6.15 -0.18
N ALA A 46 -5.81 5.71 0.35
CA ALA A 46 -4.79 5.03 -0.45
C ALA A 46 -5.23 3.60 -0.81
N ILE A 47 -5.98 2.96 0.09
CA ILE A 47 -6.75 1.75 -0.19
C ILE A 47 -8.21 2.17 -0.27
N THR A 48 -8.88 1.81 -1.35
CA THR A 48 -10.25 2.26 -1.63
C THR A 48 -11.10 1.12 -2.18
N LEU A 49 -12.41 1.36 -2.29
CA LEU A 49 -13.37 0.44 -2.87
C LEU A 49 -14.08 1.06 -4.07
N ASP A 50 -14.38 0.24 -5.08
CA ASP A 50 -15.23 0.65 -6.19
C ASP A 50 -16.73 0.46 -5.88
N SER A 51 -17.59 0.86 -6.81
CA SER A 51 -19.05 0.72 -6.68
C SER A 51 -19.54 -0.73 -6.59
N TYR A 52 -18.69 -1.71 -6.91
CA TYR A 52 -18.98 -3.14 -6.83
C TYR A 52 -18.41 -3.76 -5.55
N GLY A 53 -17.82 -2.96 -4.65
CA GLY A 53 -17.25 -3.42 -3.39
C GLY A 53 -15.87 -4.06 -3.51
N LYS A 54 -15.21 -3.96 -4.67
CA LYS A 54 -13.84 -4.45 -4.84
C LYS A 54 -12.87 -3.49 -4.18
N ILE A 55 -12.07 -3.99 -3.26
CA ILE A 55 -11.04 -3.21 -2.56
C ILE A 55 -9.72 -3.30 -3.35
N PHE A 56 -9.03 -2.17 -3.50
CA PHE A 56 -7.75 -2.10 -4.21
C PHE A 56 -6.86 -0.97 -3.70
N GLU A 57 -5.56 -1.10 -3.94
CA GLU A 57 -4.58 -0.04 -3.71
C GLU A 57 -4.58 0.94 -4.91
N ARG A 58 -4.78 2.23 -4.64
CA ARG A 58 -5.14 3.22 -5.67
C ARG A 58 -3.99 3.66 -6.57
N ALA A 59 -2.77 3.74 -6.07
CA ALA A 59 -1.65 4.37 -6.77
C ALA A 59 -0.96 3.41 -7.77
N LEU A 60 -0.67 2.18 -7.36
CA LEU A 60 0.07 1.20 -8.15
C LEU A 60 -0.80 0.00 -8.56
N GLY A 61 -2.04 -0.10 -8.04
CA GLY A 61 -2.92 -1.23 -8.32
C GLY A 61 -2.45 -2.53 -7.66
N LEU A 62 -1.74 -2.44 -6.53
CA LEU A 62 -1.20 -3.60 -5.85
C LEU A 62 -2.31 -4.50 -5.28
N PRO A 63 -2.09 -5.84 -5.25
CA PRO A 63 -3.02 -6.75 -4.62
C PRO A 63 -3.13 -6.44 -3.13
N VAL A 64 -4.37 -6.34 -2.65
CA VAL A 64 -4.66 -6.12 -1.24
C VAL A 64 -5.11 -7.41 -0.58
N THR A 65 -4.72 -7.61 0.67
CA THR A 65 -5.16 -8.71 1.51
C THR A 65 -6.56 -8.42 2.03
N GLY A 66 -7.46 -9.38 1.96
CA GLY A 66 -8.81 -9.24 2.51
C GLY A 66 -9.75 -10.24 1.87
N GLY A 67 -10.91 -10.44 2.52
CA GLY A 67 -12.05 -11.12 1.92
C GLY A 67 -12.92 -10.15 1.14
N GLU A 68 -14.11 -10.61 0.77
CA GLU A 68 -15.12 -9.74 0.20
C GLU A 68 -15.65 -8.76 1.27
N LEU A 69 -16.14 -7.59 0.84
CA LEU A 69 -16.61 -6.54 1.74
C LEU A 69 -17.58 -7.04 2.83
N PRO A 70 -18.56 -7.93 2.55
CA PRO A 70 -19.47 -8.45 3.57
C PRO A 70 -18.79 -9.19 4.72
N ASP A 71 -17.61 -9.80 4.49
CA ASP A 71 -16.85 -10.51 5.52
C ASP A 71 -15.92 -9.57 6.31
N LEU A 72 -15.67 -8.39 5.77
CA LEU A 72 -14.77 -7.39 6.35
C LEU A 72 -15.49 -6.42 7.28
N VAL A 73 -16.82 -6.30 7.16
CA VAL A 73 -17.64 -5.40 7.95
C VAL A 73 -18.76 -6.13 8.68
N HIS A 74 -19.11 -5.67 9.88
CA HIS A 74 -20.25 -6.17 10.65
C HIS A 74 -21.09 -5.03 11.25
N GLY A 75 -22.38 -5.30 11.44
CA GLY A 75 -23.33 -4.35 12.03
C GLY A 75 -23.28 -4.23 13.56
N ASN A 76 -22.48 -5.03 14.25
CA ASN A 76 -22.35 -4.94 15.70
C ASN A 76 -21.57 -3.68 16.11
N TYR A 77 -22.29 -2.60 16.42
CA TYR A 77 -21.71 -1.30 16.80
C TYR A 77 -20.81 -1.37 18.03
N TRP A 78 -21.17 -2.20 19.01
CA TRP A 78 -20.39 -2.42 20.25
C TRP A 78 -19.45 -3.63 20.14
N GLY A 79 -19.26 -4.15 18.93
CA GLY A 79 -18.45 -5.32 18.65
C GLY A 79 -16.96 -5.01 18.57
N GLU A 80 -16.23 -6.00 18.08
CA GLU A 80 -14.83 -5.86 17.71
C GLU A 80 -14.66 -4.83 16.59
N GLU A 81 -13.44 -4.40 16.32
CA GLU A 81 -13.19 -3.54 15.17
C GLU A 81 -13.36 -4.28 13.85
N GLN A 82 -13.78 -3.54 12.83
CA GLN A 82 -13.96 -4.05 11.47
C GLN A 82 -12.66 -4.66 10.94
N ASN A 83 -12.75 -5.82 10.29
CA ASN A 83 -11.61 -6.45 9.63
C ASN A 83 -11.15 -5.65 8.41
N LEU A 84 -12.00 -4.76 7.89
CA LEU A 84 -11.67 -3.77 6.88
C LEU A 84 -10.38 -2.98 7.23
N PHE A 85 -10.14 -2.65 8.50
CA PHE A 85 -8.94 -1.90 8.91
C PHE A 85 -7.66 -2.74 8.87
N LYS A 86 -7.75 -4.06 8.72
CA LYS A 86 -6.59 -4.94 8.48
C LYS A 86 -6.24 -5.05 6.99
N VAL A 87 -7.11 -4.58 6.10
CA VAL A 87 -6.84 -4.63 4.66
C VAL A 87 -5.64 -3.76 4.34
N GLY A 88 -4.73 -4.31 3.56
CA GLY A 88 -3.46 -3.69 3.21
C GLY A 88 -2.75 -4.49 2.13
N VAL A 89 -1.56 -4.07 1.75
CA VAL A 89 -0.71 -4.83 0.84
C VAL A 89 0.16 -5.77 1.66
N ALA A 90 0.20 -7.05 1.26
CA ALA A 90 1.13 -8.01 1.84
C ALA A 90 2.56 -7.67 1.42
N VAL A 91 3.52 -7.83 2.33
CA VAL A 91 4.93 -7.56 2.07
C VAL A 91 5.83 -8.71 2.50
N ASP A 92 6.97 -8.86 1.84
CA ASP A 92 8.03 -9.76 2.29
C ASP A 92 8.94 -9.12 3.35
N SER A 93 10.02 -9.82 3.73
CA SER A 93 10.98 -9.31 4.72
C SER A 93 11.66 -8.01 4.31
N ASP A 94 11.75 -7.70 3.01
CA ASP A 94 12.40 -6.51 2.45
C ASP A 94 11.40 -5.38 2.18
N MET A 95 10.16 -5.52 2.69
CA MET A 95 9.04 -4.61 2.48
C MET A 95 8.59 -4.54 1.01
N ARG A 96 8.92 -5.53 0.17
CA ARG A 96 8.43 -5.60 -1.22
C ARG A 96 7.00 -6.11 -1.25
N PRO A 97 6.13 -5.55 -2.11
CA PRO A 97 4.76 -6.04 -2.22
C PRO A 97 4.73 -7.46 -2.81
N VAL A 98 3.92 -8.33 -2.21
CA VAL A 98 3.71 -9.70 -2.70
C VAL A 98 2.27 -9.93 -3.13
N ASP A 99 2.09 -10.80 -4.13
CA ASP A 99 0.77 -11.26 -4.57
C ASP A 99 0.17 -12.31 -3.62
N HIS A 100 -1.00 -12.82 -3.99
CA HIS A 100 -1.72 -13.84 -3.21
C HIS A 100 -0.96 -15.18 -3.11
N ASP A 101 -0.01 -15.45 -4.02
CA ASP A 101 0.88 -16.61 -3.99
C ASP A 101 2.18 -16.33 -3.20
N GLY A 102 2.34 -15.13 -2.65
CA GLY A 102 3.55 -14.69 -1.96
C GLY A 102 4.72 -14.33 -2.88
N LYS A 103 4.48 -14.16 -4.19
CA LYS A 103 5.52 -13.74 -5.14
C LYS A 103 5.63 -12.22 -5.17
N VAL A 104 6.86 -11.74 -5.22
CA VAL A 104 7.15 -10.30 -5.35
C VAL A 104 6.54 -9.74 -6.64
N VAL A 105 5.74 -8.66 -6.50
CA VAL A 105 5.11 -7.94 -7.62
C VAL A 105 6.11 -7.03 -8.31
N TYR A 106 6.82 -6.19 -7.53
CA TYR A 106 7.83 -5.27 -8.03
C TYR A 106 9.12 -5.30 -7.21
N ASP A 107 10.27 -5.35 -7.89
CA ASP A 107 11.58 -5.54 -7.27
C ASP A 107 12.14 -4.28 -6.62
N ASN A 108 11.65 -3.10 -7.01
CA ASN A 108 12.11 -1.78 -6.54
C ASN A 108 11.01 -0.93 -5.86
N VAL A 109 9.88 -1.54 -5.50
CA VAL A 109 8.81 -0.91 -4.70
C VAL A 109 8.88 -1.40 -3.27
N ARG A 110 8.75 -0.49 -2.30
CA ARG A 110 8.67 -0.78 -0.85
C ARG A 110 7.34 -0.27 -0.33
N VAL A 111 6.61 -1.08 0.43
CA VAL A 111 5.33 -0.67 1.05
C VAL A 111 5.54 -0.54 2.55
N ILE A 112 5.15 0.60 3.10
CA ILE A 112 5.43 0.94 4.50
C ILE A 112 4.20 1.49 5.24
N GLY A 113 4.28 1.49 6.57
CA GLY A 113 3.32 2.14 7.46
C GLY A 113 1.88 1.65 7.32
N GLY A 114 0.95 2.59 7.15
CA GLY A 114 -0.49 2.36 7.06
C GLY A 114 -0.92 1.45 5.91
N THR A 115 -0.09 1.34 4.88
CA THR A 115 -0.43 0.56 3.68
C THR A 115 -0.19 -0.94 3.86
N ILE A 116 0.63 -1.36 4.83
CA ILE A 116 0.91 -2.78 5.11
C ILE A 116 -0.37 -3.50 5.61
N ALA A 117 -0.56 -4.75 5.24
CA ALA A 117 -1.66 -5.57 5.73
C ALA A 117 -1.57 -5.95 7.22
N GLY A 118 -2.72 -6.24 7.84
CA GLY A 118 -2.82 -7.08 9.04
C GLY A 118 -3.02 -6.36 10.38
N ALA A 119 -2.73 -5.06 10.46
CA ALA A 119 -2.75 -4.32 11.73
C ALA A 119 -4.03 -3.48 11.91
N LYS A 120 -4.65 -3.57 13.09
CA LYS A 120 -5.71 -2.67 13.56
C LYS A 120 -5.10 -1.53 14.37
N ARG A 121 -4.36 -0.67 13.65
CA ARG A 121 -3.37 0.27 14.20
C ARG A 121 -3.90 1.21 15.28
N TRP A 122 -5.14 1.68 15.13
CA TRP A 122 -5.75 2.59 16.09
C TRP A 122 -6.03 1.91 17.44
N ARG A 123 -6.52 0.66 17.42
CA ARG A 123 -6.77 -0.12 18.63
C ARG A 123 -5.51 -0.71 19.24
N GLU A 124 -4.61 -1.19 18.41
CA GLU A 124 -3.30 -1.69 18.85
C GLU A 124 -2.39 -0.57 19.37
N LYS A 125 -2.65 0.68 18.98
CA LYS A 125 -1.78 1.85 19.22
C LYS A 125 -0.36 1.64 18.69
N SER A 126 -0.26 0.85 17.62
CA SER A 126 1.00 0.39 17.01
C SER A 126 1.41 1.19 15.77
N GLY A 127 0.57 2.13 15.31
CA GLY A 127 0.72 2.82 14.02
C GLY A 127 2.11 3.43 13.78
N GLU A 128 2.61 4.21 14.73
CA GLU A 128 3.94 4.84 14.65
C GLU A 128 5.07 3.80 14.65
N GLY A 129 4.95 2.76 15.48
CA GLY A 129 5.93 1.68 15.52
C GLY A 129 6.02 0.93 14.20
N ILE A 130 4.87 0.67 13.56
CA ILE A 130 4.80 0.05 12.24
C ILE A 130 5.42 0.98 11.19
N ALA A 131 5.08 2.27 11.20
CA ALA A 131 5.61 3.25 10.26
C ALA A 131 7.14 3.38 10.35
N LEU A 132 7.68 3.56 11.56
CA LEU A 132 9.12 3.68 11.78
C LEU A 132 9.86 2.38 11.47
N GLY A 133 9.37 1.25 11.98
CA GLY A 133 10.01 -0.05 11.78
C GLY A 133 10.08 -0.47 10.31
N SER A 134 8.97 -0.29 9.59
CA SER A 134 8.92 -0.59 8.15
C SER A 134 9.77 0.39 7.32
N MET A 135 9.82 1.68 7.67
CA MET A 135 10.66 2.65 6.98
C MET A 135 12.16 2.36 7.16
N ILE A 136 12.60 1.97 8.37
CA ILE A 136 13.98 1.55 8.62
C ILE A 136 14.32 0.35 7.73
N ARG A 137 13.48 -0.70 7.73
CA ARG A 137 13.72 -1.89 6.92
C ARG A 137 13.73 -1.61 5.42
N ALA A 138 12.80 -0.78 4.94
CA ALA A 138 12.73 -0.39 3.54
C ALA A 138 14.00 0.38 3.11
N THR A 139 14.48 1.30 3.96
CA THR A 139 15.71 2.06 3.73
C THR A 139 16.92 1.15 3.67
N ASP A 140 17.06 0.22 4.62
CA ASP A 140 18.15 -0.76 4.64
C ASP A 140 18.15 -1.63 3.37
N SER A 141 16.97 -2.09 2.92
CA SER A 141 16.84 -2.86 1.69
C SER A 141 17.25 -2.07 0.43
N ILE A 142 16.89 -0.78 0.36
CA ILE A 142 17.20 0.08 -0.80
C ILE A 142 18.69 0.41 -0.85
N LEU A 143 19.31 0.71 0.30
CA LEU A 143 20.72 1.09 0.37
C LEU A 143 21.68 -0.11 0.33
N GLY A 144 21.15 -1.34 0.27
CA GLY A 144 21.94 -2.57 0.25
C GLY A 144 22.63 -2.83 1.59
N GLY A 145 21.85 -2.71 2.68
CA GLY A 145 22.23 -2.75 4.10
C GLY A 145 23.60 -3.37 4.42
N LYS A 146 24.39 -2.65 5.23
CA LYS A 146 25.69 -3.12 5.73
C LYS A 146 25.61 -4.46 6.43
#